data_AF-A0A3S4W915-F1
#
_entry.id   AF-A0A3S4W915-F1
#
_cell.length_a   1.000
_cell.length_b   1.000
_cell.length_c   1.000
_cell.angle_alpha   90.00
_cell.angle_beta   90.00
_cell.angle_gamma   90.00
#
_symmetry.space_group_name_H-M   'P 1'
#
loop_
_entity.id
_entity.type
_entity.pdbx_description
1 polymer ?
#
loop_
_entity_poly.entity_id
_entity_poly.type
_entity_poly.pdbx_seq_one_letter_code
_entity_poly.pdbx_strand_id
1 'polypeptide(L)'
;MELQSANLSELMPELIQAISQLGNLSKDKQGYGYKYAELSKVLDTCRPILAEHNLVITQLVTVLNDEPTLVTTLFHKSGQFLRSCYPLVKAGVKQANDAQQVGAAITYARRYALTAMLFMAQEDDDAASVGKREQSSPPKSERPNNSNKSTPQAMSSTQANVTSKSIIEQLKDRLKGKTKEECGKIYDKSIVWLKEKHPDLVDEYNLMYNDYLLNLM
;
A
#
# COMPACT_ATOMS: atom_id res chain seq x y z
N MET A 1 18.28 15.07 -22.14
CA MET A 1 16.87 15.51 -22.00
C MET A 1 16.82 16.68 -21.05
N GLU A 2 16.16 17.78 -21.43
CA GLU A 2 15.98 18.93 -20.53
C GLU A 2 15.00 18.61 -19.39
N LEU A 3 15.33 19.08 -18.18
CA LEU A 3 14.52 18.83 -16.97
C LEU A 3 13.55 19.97 -16.64
N GLN A 4 13.76 21.16 -17.18
CA GLN A 4 12.87 22.30 -16.94
C GLN A 4 13.07 23.36 -18.02
N SER A 5 12.11 24.27 -18.15
CA SER A 5 12.27 25.48 -18.95
C SER A 5 13.38 26.39 -18.42
N ALA A 6 13.97 27.20 -19.29
CA ALA A 6 15.03 28.14 -18.93
C ALA A 6 14.59 29.20 -17.88
N ASN A 7 13.29 29.49 -17.83
CA ASN A 7 12.65 30.28 -16.79
C ASN A 7 11.34 29.61 -16.34
N LEU A 8 10.93 29.86 -15.10
CA LEU A 8 9.73 29.28 -14.48
C LEU A 8 8.84 30.35 -13.84
N SER A 9 8.91 31.58 -14.34
CA SER A 9 8.27 32.75 -13.74
C SER A 9 6.74 32.70 -13.72
N GLU A 10 6.13 31.93 -14.62
CA GLU A 10 4.67 31.74 -14.68
C GLU A 10 4.25 30.43 -14.01
N LEU A 11 5.07 29.39 -14.11
CA LEU A 11 4.79 28.08 -13.53
C LEU A 11 4.92 28.08 -12.00
N MET A 12 5.98 28.66 -11.45
CA MET A 12 6.25 28.56 -10.01
C MET A 12 5.18 29.21 -9.13
N PRO A 13 4.66 30.42 -9.45
CA PRO A 13 3.59 31.02 -8.64
C PRO A 13 2.34 30.14 -8.59
N GLU A 14 1.89 29.61 -9.73
CA GLU A 14 0.74 28.72 -9.80
C GLU A 14 0.97 27.40 -9.06
N LEU A 15 2.19 26.84 -9.16
CA LEU A 15 2.55 25.61 -8.43
C LEU A 15 2.55 25.84 -6.91
N ILE A 16 3.03 26.98 -6.43
CA ILE A 16 2.98 27.34 -5.01
C ILE A 16 1.54 27.40 -4.53
N GLN A 17 0.64 28.04 -5.29
CA GLN A 17 -0.77 28.13 -4.93
C GLN A 17 -1.44 26.74 -4.92
N ALA A 18 -1.21 25.93 -5.96
CA ALA A 18 -1.73 24.57 -6.02
C ALA A 18 -1.25 23.71 -4.85
N ILE A 19 0.05 23.73 -4.54
CA ILE A 19 0.60 22.94 -3.40
C ILE A 19 0.04 23.43 -2.06
N SER A 20 -0.24 24.73 -1.90
CA SER A 20 -0.82 25.25 -0.66
C SER A 20 -2.23 24.70 -0.37
N GLN A 21 -2.96 24.29 -1.42
CA GLN A 21 -4.27 23.65 -1.30
C GLN A 21 -4.18 22.13 -1.17
N LEU A 22 -3.05 21.53 -1.56
CA LEU A 22 -2.83 20.10 -1.46
C LEU A 22 -2.42 19.72 -0.03
N GLY A 23 -3.25 18.87 0.59
CA GLY A 23 -2.90 18.20 1.84
C GLY A 23 -2.18 16.87 1.62
N ASN A 24 -1.68 16.28 2.70
CA ASN A 24 -1.21 14.89 2.69
C ASN A 24 -2.39 13.93 2.47
N LEU A 25 -2.12 12.81 1.79
CA LEU A 25 -3.14 11.79 1.50
C LEU A 25 -3.26 10.78 2.66
N SER A 26 -4.48 10.54 3.13
CA SER A 26 -4.78 9.53 4.18
C SER A 26 -4.84 8.09 3.64
N LYS A 27 -4.68 7.11 4.54
CA LYS A 27 -4.63 5.66 4.27
C LYS A 27 -5.99 5.09 3.84
N ASP A 28 -6.12 4.61 2.59
CA ASP A 28 -7.39 4.02 2.10
C ASP A 28 -7.30 2.55 1.62
N LYS A 29 -6.11 1.94 1.44
CA LYS A 29 -6.00 0.49 1.15
C LYS A 29 -4.95 -0.26 1.96
N GLN A 30 -5.29 -1.50 2.29
CA GLN A 30 -4.46 -2.48 3.01
C GLN A 30 -4.05 -3.57 2.02
N GLY A 31 -2.80 -3.55 1.54
CA GLY A 31 -2.27 -4.55 0.62
C GLY A 31 -0.82 -4.90 0.99
N TYR A 32 -0.50 -6.19 1.03
CA TYR A 32 0.86 -6.70 1.29
C TYR A 32 1.57 -6.17 2.55
N GLY A 33 0.82 -5.86 3.62
CA GLY A 33 1.43 -5.39 4.87
C GLY A 33 1.94 -3.95 4.83
N TYR A 34 1.71 -3.23 3.73
CA TYR A 34 2.07 -1.84 3.53
C TYR A 34 0.82 -1.00 3.27
N LYS A 35 0.74 0.18 3.90
CA LYS A 35 -0.34 1.13 3.65
C LYS A 35 0.20 2.21 2.72
N TYR A 36 -0.45 2.40 1.57
CA TYR A 36 -0.16 3.50 0.65
C TYR A 36 -1.44 4.07 0.05
N ALA A 37 -1.39 5.32 -0.41
CA ALA A 37 -2.49 5.95 -1.11
C ALA A 37 -2.64 5.34 -2.51
N GLU A 38 -3.86 5.02 -2.96
CA GLU A 38 -4.05 4.52 -4.33
C GLU A 38 -3.72 5.59 -5.37
N LEU A 39 -3.20 5.17 -6.53
CA LEU A 39 -2.92 6.10 -7.64
C LEU A 39 -4.16 6.88 -8.09
N SER A 40 -5.34 6.24 -8.11
CA SER A 40 -6.62 6.90 -8.40
C SER A 40 -6.89 8.03 -7.42
N LYS A 41 -6.70 7.79 -6.12
CA LYS A 41 -6.90 8.79 -5.07
C LYS A 41 -5.96 9.99 -5.23
N VAL A 42 -4.67 9.74 -5.51
CA VAL A 42 -3.70 10.81 -5.80
C VAL A 42 -4.20 11.68 -6.95
N LEU A 43 -4.66 11.05 -8.03
CA LEU A 43 -5.15 11.75 -9.22
C LEU A 43 -6.44 12.52 -8.97
N ASP A 44 -7.40 11.92 -8.25
CA ASP A 44 -8.69 12.55 -7.92
C ASP A 44 -8.50 13.76 -7.01
N THR A 45 -7.50 13.74 -6.13
CA THR A 45 -7.14 14.89 -5.30
C THR A 45 -6.42 15.97 -6.10
N CYS A 46 -5.40 15.63 -6.89
CA CYS A 46 -4.55 16.66 -7.49
C CYS A 46 -5.11 17.28 -8.78
N ARG A 47 -5.84 16.53 -9.61
CA ARG A 47 -6.33 17.00 -10.91
C ARG A 47 -7.19 18.28 -10.83
N PRO A 48 -8.22 18.40 -9.97
CA PRO A 48 -9.04 19.60 -9.93
C PRO A 48 -8.24 20.84 -9.50
N ILE A 49 -7.38 20.71 -8.49
CA ILE A 49 -6.54 21.81 -7.98
C ILE A 49 -5.53 22.26 -9.03
N LEU A 50 -4.87 21.33 -9.72
CA LEU A 50 -3.94 21.68 -10.79
C LEU A 50 -4.65 22.40 -11.95
N ALA A 51 -5.84 21.94 -12.32
CA ALA A 51 -6.63 22.57 -13.38
C ALA A 51 -7.03 24.01 -13.03
N GLU A 52 -7.40 24.28 -11.77
CA GLU A 52 -7.68 25.64 -11.27
C GLU A 52 -6.49 26.59 -11.44
N HIS A 53 -5.28 26.06 -11.29
CA HIS A 53 -4.02 26.79 -11.39
C HIS A 53 -3.36 26.72 -12.78
N ASN A 54 -4.09 26.35 -13.84
CA ASN A 54 -3.56 26.23 -15.20
C ASN A 54 -2.36 25.26 -15.34
N LEU A 55 -2.32 24.25 -14.48
CA LEU A 55 -1.28 23.23 -14.43
C LEU A 55 -1.82 21.88 -14.92
N VAL A 56 -0.96 21.09 -15.56
CA VAL A 56 -1.25 19.70 -15.91
C VAL A 56 -0.01 18.84 -15.72
N ILE A 57 -0.19 17.62 -15.22
CA ILE A 57 0.88 16.62 -15.14
C ILE A 57 0.65 15.53 -16.17
N THR A 58 1.71 15.18 -16.88
CA THR A 58 1.79 14.00 -17.75
C THR A 58 2.81 13.01 -17.21
N GLN A 59 2.56 11.72 -17.42
CA GLN A 59 3.47 10.65 -17.02
C GLN A 59 3.57 9.65 -18.15
N LEU A 60 4.70 9.67 -18.87
CA LEU A 60 4.93 8.86 -20.05
C LEU A 60 6.13 7.95 -19.81
N VAL A 61 6.03 6.70 -20.25
CA VAL A 61 7.17 5.78 -20.24
C VAL A 61 7.97 6.00 -21.52
N THR A 62 9.27 6.19 -21.38
CA THR A 62 10.22 6.29 -22.49
C THR A 62 11.44 5.40 -22.21
N VAL A 63 12.38 5.35 -23.13
CA VAL A 63 13.70 4.75 -22.91
C VAL A 63 14.71 5.88 -22.80
N LEU A 64 15.47 5.92 -21.69
CA LEU A 64 16.56 6.87 -21.47
C LEU A 64 17.80 6.05 -21.10
N ASN A 65 18.90 6.24 -21.84
CA ASN A 65 20.14 5.47 -21.65
C ASN A 65 19.89 3.94 -21.65
N ASP A 66 19.08 3.46 -22.60
CA ASP A 66 18.66 2.04 -22.72
C ASP A 66 17.85 1.48 -21.54
N GLU A 67 17.40 2.33 -20.62
CA GLU A 67 16.58 1.96 -19.47
C GLU A 67 15.14 2.50 -19.60
N PRO A 68 14.11 1.63 -19.42
CA PRO A 68 12.73 2.09 -19.32
C PRO A 68 12.58 3.07 -18.15
N THR A 69 12.11 4.27 -18.47
CA THR A 69 12.07 5.39 -17.53
C THR A 69 10.70 6.06 -17.60
N LEU A 70 10.07 6.27 -16.45
CA LEU A 70 8.89 7.09 -16.33
C LEU A 70 9.31 8.57 -16.29
N VAL A 71 8.81 9.35 -17.23
CA VAL A 71 9.00 10.80 -17.28
C VAL A 71 7.72 11.48 -16.81
N THR A 72 7.80 12.14 -15.66
CA THR A 72 6.71 12.96 -15.10
C THR A 72 6.98 14.41 -15.43
N THR A 73 6.11 15.05 -16.22
CA THR A 73 6.24 16.47 -16.59
C THR A 73 5.03 17.26 -16.12
N LEU A 74 5.27 18.27 -15.30
CA LEU A 74 4.33 19.33 -14.94
C LEU A 74 4.45 20.45 -15.97
N PHE A 75 3.34 20.81 -16.60
CA PHE A 75 3.23 21.91 -17.54
C PHE A 75 2.34 23.01 -16.98
N HIS A 76 2.67 24.25 -17.30
CA HIS A 76 1.81 25.42 -17.15
C HIS A 76 1.26 25.85 -18.52
N LYS A 77 0.12 26.54 -18.57
CA LYS A 77 -0.50 27.03 -19.83
C LYS A 77 0.43 27.89 -20.69
N SER A 78 1.44 28.53 -20.10
CA SER A 78 2.43 29.33 -20.85
C SER A 78 3.41 28.49 -21.67
N GLY A 79 3.39 27.17 -21.51
CA GLY A 79 4.36 26.25 -22.10
C GLY A 79 5.60 26.00 -21.23
N GLN A 80 5.74 26.73 -20.11
CA GLN A 80 6.75 26.41 -19.10
C GLN A 80 6.52 25.01 -18.52
N PHE A 81 7.60 24.29 -18.22
CA PHE A 81 7.53 22.94 -17.69
C PHE A 81 8.62 22.64 -16.66
N LEU A 82 8.30 21.67 -15.79
CA LEU A 82 9.20 21.02 -14.84
C LEU A 82 9.07 19.50 -14.98
N ARG A 83 10.19 18.79 -15.08
CA ARG A 83 10.25 17.37 -15.40
C ARG A 83 11.09 16.60 -14.39
N SER A 84 10.60 15.43 -14.03
CA SER A 84 11.30 14.42 -13.24
C SER A 84 11.36 13.10 -14.00
N CYS A 85 12.44 12.35 -13.79
CA CYS A 85 12.69 11.06 -14.42
C CYS A 85 12.83 10.00 -13.34
N TYR A 86 12.10 8.90 -13.48
CA TYR A 86 12.08 7.78 -12.54
C TYR A 86 12.41 6.49 -13.31
N PRO A 87 13.59 5.90 -13.12
CA PRO A 87 13.94 4.60 -13.72
C PRO A 87 12.98 3.51 -13.26
N LEU A 88 12.43 2.74 -14.19
CA LEU A 88 11.52 1.64 -13.87
C LEU A 88 12.31 0.39 -13.51
N VAL A 89 12.10 -0.10 -12.30
CA VAL A 89 12.65 -1.38 -11.83
C VAL A 89 11.53 -2.43 -11.87
N LYS A 90 11.84 -3.68 -12.24
CA LYS A 90 10.87 -4.77 -12.21
C LYS A 90 10.29 -4.92 -10.80
N ALA A 91 8.96 -5.00 -10.72
CA ALA A 91 8.24 -5.04 -9.44
C ALA A 91 8.47 -6.32 -8.63
N GLY A 92 8.97 -7.40 -9.24
CA GLY A 92 9.28 -8.65 -8.53
C GLY A 92 8.04 -9.38 -7.98
N VAL A 93 6.86 -9.14 -8.55
CA VAL A 93 5.59 -9.72 -8.10
C VAL A 93 5.62 -11.24 -8.34
N LYS A 94 5.49 -12.04 -7.28
CA LYS A 94 5.47 -13.50 -7.42
C LYS A 94 4.29 -13.94 -8.29
N GLN A 95 4.53 -14.88 -9.20
CA GLN A 95 3.51 -15.44 -10.11
C GLN A 95 2.90 -14.45 -11.12
N ALA A 96 3.54 -13.31 -11.38
CA ALA A 96 3.13 -12.38 -12.44
C ALA A 96 3.95 -12.57 -13.72
N ASN A 97 3.29 -12.53 -14.88
CA ASN A 97 3.95 -12.52 -16.19
C ASN A 97 4.66 -11.18 -16.46
N ASP A 98 5.52 -11.11 -17.48
CA ASP A 98 6.32 -9.90 -17.75
C ASP A 98 5.47 -8.64 -17.95
N ALA A 99 4.32 -8.74 -18.63
CA ALA A 99 3.43 -7.60 -18.83
C ALA A 99 2.84 -7.09 -17.51
N GLN A 100 2.45 -8.01 -16.61
CA GLN A 100 1.96 -7.69 -15.27
C GLN A 100 3.06 -7.09 -14.40
N GLN A 101 4.30 -7.59 -14.49
CA GLN A 101 5.46 -7.02 -13.78
C GLN A 101 5.69 -5.56 -14.19
N VAL A 102 5.65 -5.28 -15.49
CA VAL A 102 5.81 -3.92 -16.04
C VAL A 102 4.65 -3.02 -15.62
N GLY A 103 3.40 -3.51 -15.70
CA GLY A 103 2.23 -2.76 -15.27
C GLY A 103 2.27 -2.39 -13.77
N ALA A 104 2.73 -3.32 -12.92
CA ALA A 104 2.93 -3.08 -11.50
C ALA A 104 4.03 -2.04 -11.25
N ALA A 105 5.17 -2.15 -11.93
CA ALA A 105 6.29 -1.20 -11.83
C ALA A 105 5.87 0.22 -12.25
N ILE A 106 5.13 0.35 -13.36
CA ILE A 106 4.60 1.64 -13.83
C ILE A 106 3.64 2.24 -12.80
N THR A 107 2.70 1.45 -12.29
CA THR A 107 1.70 1.93 -11.32
C THR A 107 2.38 2.42 -10.03
N TYR A 108 3.39 1.67 -9.55
CA TYR A 108 4.20 2.06 -8.41
C TYR A 108 4.94 3.37 -8.67
N ALA A 109 5.76 3.43 -9.73
CA ALA A 109 6.54 4.61 -10.09
C ALA A 109 5.67 5.87 -10.27
N ARG A 110 4.51 5.74 -10.92
CA ARG A 110 3.59 6.85 -11.16
C ARG A 110 3.12 7.50 -9.87
N ARG A 111 2.80 6.68 -8.88
CA ARG A 111 2.35 7.13 -7.56
C ARG A 111 3.44 7.92 -6.85
N TYR A 112 4.66 7.39 -6.71
CA TYR A 112 5.75 8.12 -6.05
C TYR A 112 6.17 9.37 -6.80
N ALA A 113 6.27 9.30 -8.13
CA ALA A 113 6.67 10.45 -8.93
C ALA A 113 5.65 11.60 -8.85
N LEU A 114 4.34 11.29 -8.83
CA LEU A 114 3.29 12.30 -8.63
C LEU A 114 3.37 12.96 -7.26
N THR A 115 3.41 12.16 -6.19
CA THR A 115 3.42 12.72 -4.83
C THR A 115 4.70 13.50 -4.56
N ALA A 116 5.84 13.04 -5.07
CA ALA A 116 7.10 13.78 -4.97
C ALA A 116 7.05 15.12 -5.73
N MET A 117 6.54 15.14 -6.97
CA MET A 117 6.41 16.38 -7.77
C MET A 117 5.50 17.41 -7.10
N LEU A 118 4.45 16.94 -6.41
CA LEU A 118 3.41 17.76 -5.80
C LEU A 118 3.63 18.06 -4.32
N PHE A 119 4.80 17.71 -3.78
CA PHE A 119 5.13 17.92 -2.37
C PHE A 119 4.12 17.30 -1.37
N MET A 120 3.55 16.14 -1.74
CA MET A 120 2.64 15.39 -0.89
C MET A 120 3.39 14.26 -0.20
N ALA A 121 3.25 14.13 1.12
CA ALA A 121 3.72 12.95 1.82
C ALA A 121 2.73 11.78 1.61
N GLN A 122 3.29 10.57 1.48
CA GLN A 122 2.55 9.33 1.67
C GLN A 122 2.95 8.76 3.03
N GLU A 123 1.98 8.34 3.84
CA GLU A 123 2.25 7.50 5.01
C GLU A 123 2.58 6.09 4.53
N ASP A 124 3.83 5.89 4.09
CA ASP A 124 4.32 4.64 3.52
C ASP A 124 5.08 3.81 4.56
N ASP A 125 4.60 2.59 4.82
CA ASP A 125 5.27 1.64 5.72
C ASP A 125 6.45 0.91 5.03
N ASP A 126 6.68 1.08 3.71
CA ASP A 126 7.79 0.43 2.98
C ASP A 126 9.16 0.86 3.54
N ALA A 127 9.35 2.14 3.88
CA ALA A 127 10.61 2.66 4.40
C ALA A 127 11.03 1.99 5.74
N ALA A 128 10.06 1.52 6.53
CA ALA A 128 10.34 0.81 7.78
C ALA A 128 10.85 -0.63 7.55
N SER A 129 10.64 -1.20 6.37
CA SER A 129 11.05 -2.57 6.02
C SER A 129 12.40 -2.68 5.30
N VAL A 130 12.87 -1.59 4.68
CA VAL A 130 14.19 -1.53 4.00
C VAL A 130 15.37 -1.48 4.99
N GLY A 131 15.10 -1.27 6.30
CA GLY A 131 16.13 -1.11 7.34
C GLY A 131 16.35 -2.26 8.31
N LYS A 132 15.52 -3.31 8.33
CA LYS A 132 15.71 -4.45 9.26
C LYS A 132 16.69 -5.49 8.68
N ARG A 133 17.94 -5.08 8.47
CA ARG A 133 19.05 -6.04 8.61
C ARG A 133 19.12 -6.42 10.08
N GLU A 134 19.14 -7.72 10.33
CA GLU A 134 19.14 -8.38 11.62
C GLU A 134 20.02 -7.65 12.66
N GLN A 135 19.39 -6.82 13.48
CA GLN A 135 19.97 -6.51 14.79
C GLN A 135 19.69 -7.73 15.67
N SER A 136 20.74 -8.54 15.80
CA SER A 136 20.90 -9.60 16.79
C SER A 136 20.27 -9.21 18.12
N SER A 137 19.32 -10.02 18.57
CA SER A 137 18.60 -9.86 19.83
C SER A 137 19.56 -9.97 21.03
N PRO A 138 19.50 -9.09 22.04
CA PRO A 138 20.03 -9.41 23.36
C PRO A 138 19.07 -10.35 24.11
N PRO A 139 19.58 -11.19 25.04
CA PRO A 139 18.84 -12.31 25.61
C PRO A 139 17.79 -11.88 26.65
N LYS A 140 16.72 -12.68 26.71
CA LYS A 140 15.60 -12.64 27.67
C LYS A 140 16.08 -12.69 29.13
N SER A 141 15.50 -11.84 29.98
CA SER A 141 15.44 -12.06 31.43
C SER A 141 13.99 -12.21 31.90
N GLU A 142 13.80 -13.15 32.83
CA GLU A 142 12.54 -13.68 33.32
C GLU A 142 11.75 -12.74 34.26
N ARG A 143 10.45 -13.02 34.41
CA ARG A 143 9.47 -12.34 35.29
C ARG A 143 9.62 -12.78 36.77
N PRO A 144 8.96 -12.08 37.72
CA PRO A 144 7.76 -12.68 38.34
C PRO A 144 6.63 -11.64 38.58
N ASN A 145 5.38 -11.87 38.14
CA ASN A 145 4.26 -12.55 38.82
C ASN A 145 3.74 -11.87 40.12
N ASN A 146 2.54 -11.27 40.11
CA ASN A 146 1.48 -11.61 41.09
C ASN A 146 0.08 -11.08 40.69
N SER A 147 -0.93 -11.78 41.19
CA SER A 147 -2.32 -11.91 40.74
C SER A 147 -3.38 -11.18 41.60
N ASN A 148 -4.51 -10.84 40.96
CA ASN A 148 -5.93 -10.79 41.45
C ASN A 148 -6.28 -9.92 42.68
N LYS A 149 -7.47 -9.31 42.85
CA LYS A 149 -8.73 -9.10 42.13
C LYS A 149 -9.55 -8.12 43.00
N SER A 150 -10.35 -7.23 42.41
CA SER A 150 -11.63 -6.74 42.95
C SER A 150 -12.36 -5.88 41.90
N THR A 151 -13.50 -6.37 41.42
CA THR A 151 -14.60 -5.64 40.73
C THR A 151 -15.81 -5.67 41.69
N PRO A 152 -16.94 -4.92 41.51
CA PRO A 152 -17.59 -4.56 40.24
C PRO A 152 -18.34 -3.19 40.19
N GLN A 153 -19.02 -2.96 39.04
CA GLN A 153 -20.04 -1.94 38.67
C GLN A 153 -19.52 -0.71 37.91
N ALA A 154 -20.14 -0.23 36.82
CA ALA A 154 -21.27 -0.69 36.00
C ALA A 154 -21.29 0.11 34.68
N MET A 155 -22.07 -0.39 33.71
CA MET A 155 -22.62 0.28 32.51
C MET A 155 -21.68 0.63 31.35
N SER A 156 -21.76 -0.16 30.26
CA SER A 156 -22.49 0.27 29.05
C SER A 156 -22.29 -0.76 27.93
N SER A 157 -23.39 -1.06 27.26
CA SER A 157 -23.54 -1.97 26.13
C SER A 157 -22.65 -1.62 24.94
N THR A 158 -21.79 -2.56 24.50
CA THR A 158 -21.26 -2.56 23.13
C THR A 158 -20.94 -3.99 22.69
N GLN A 159 -21.95 -4.64 22.10
CA GLN A 159 -21.82 -5.96 21.49
C GLN A 159 -21.70 -5.75 19.97
N ALA A 160 -20.47 -5.54 19.47
CA ALA A 160 -20.22 -5.44 18.02
C ALA A 160 -18.75 -5.66 17.56
N ASN A 161 -17.83 -6.12 18.43
CA ASN A 161 -16.39 -6.19 18.09
C ASN A 161 -15.75 -7.58 18.25
N VAL A 162 -16.53 -8.65 18.12
CA VAL A 162 -16.00 -10.05 18.12
C VAL A 162 -15.54 -10.48 16.71
N THR A 163 -15.63 -9.63 15.69
CA THR A 163 -16.30 -10.10 14.46
C THR A 163 -15.44 -10.54 13.27
N SER A 164 -14.10 -10.46 13.28
CA SER A 164 -13.31 -10.87 12.09
C SER A 164 -12.07 -11.68 12.43
N LYS A 165 -11.16 -11.11 13.23
CA LYS A 165 -9.94 -11.80 13.68
C LYS A 165 -10.22 -13.08 14.48
N SER A 166 -11.33 -13.13 15.21
CA SER A 166 -11.69 -14.33 15.99
C SER A 166 -12.10 -15.50 15.08
N ILE A 167 -12.79 -15.23 13.97
CA ILE A 167 -13.27 -16.27 13.04
C ILE A 167 -12.08 -16.88 12.28
N ILE A 168 -11.18 -16.05 11.78
CA ILE A 168 -9.97 -16.52 11.08
C ILE A 168 -9.07 -17.36 12.01
N GLU A 169 -8.89 -16.94 13.26
CA GLU A 169 -8.08 -17.70 14.23
C GLU A 169 -8.71 -19.06 14.56
N GLN A 170 -10.06 -19.11 14.71
CA GLN A 170 -10.78 -20.38 14.88
C GLN A 170 -10.64 -21.30 13.68
N LEU A 171 -10.70 -20.77 12.45
CA LEU A 171 -10.52 -21.56 11.24
C LEU A 171 -9.07 -22.04 11.07
N LYS A 172 -8.10 -21.24 11.52
CA LYS A 172 -6.68 -21.62 11.55
C LYS A 172 -6.42 -22.75 12.54
N ASP A 173 -7.04 -22.70 13.72
CA ASP A 173 -6.90 -23.76 14.72
C ASP A 173 -7.38 -25.13 14.21
N ARG A 174 -8.38 -25.15 13.33
CA ARG A 174 -8.86 -26.39 12.70
C ARG A 174 -7.84 -27.05 11.77
N LEU A 175 -6.85 -26.30 11.30
CA LEU A 175 -5.79 -26.80 10.42
C LEU A 175 -4.60 -27.38 11.21
N LYS A 176 -4.45 -27.05 12.50
CA LYS A 176 -3.32 -27.49 13.33
C LYS A 176 -3.22 -29.01 13.41
N GLY A 177 -2.03 -29.53 13.11
CA GLY A 177 -1.71 -30.96 13.19
C GLY A 177 -2.34 -31.81 12.08
N LYS A 178 -2.81 -31.19 10.99
CA LYS A 178 -3.37 -31.88 9.83
C LYS A 178 -2.38 -32.00 8.69
N THR A 179 -2.53 -33.05 7.90
CA THR A 179 -1.77 -33.23 6.64
C THR A 179 -2.25 -32.24 5.58
N LYS A 180 -1.42 -32.00 4.57
CA LYS A 180 -1.76 -31.08 3.46
C LYS A 180 -3.07 -31.42 2.76
N GLU A 181 -3.35 -32.71 2.60
CA GLU A 181 -4.58 -33.20 1.96
C GLU A 181 -5.82 -32.99 2.85
N GLU A 182 -5.69 -33.15 4.17
CA GLU A 182 -6.76 -32.84 5.13
C GLU A 182 -7.02 -31.34 5.23
N CYS A 183 -5.97 -30.52 5.21
CA CYS A 183 -6.07 -29.06 5.17
C CYS A 183 -6.87 -28.59 3.95
N GLY A 184 -6.69 -29.21 2.77
CA GLY A 184 -7.47 -28.92 1.56
C GLY A 184 -8.97 -29.14 1.76
N LYS A 185 -9.34 -30.30 2.32
CA LYS A 185 -10.74 -30.63 2.61
C LYS A 185 -11.38 -29.68 3.62
N ILE A 186 -10.61 -29.17 4.58
CA ILE A 186 -11.08 -28.18 5.57
C ILE A 186 -11.24 -26.81 4.95
N TYR A 187 -10.33 -26.41 4.06
CA TYR A 187 -10.38 -25.15 3.32
C TYR A 187 -11.63 -25.07 2.43
N ASP A 188 -11.90 -26.08 1.62
CA ASP A 188 -13.07 -26.07 0.70
C ASP A 188 -14.37 -25.85 1.47
N LYS A 189 -14.55 -26.54 2.59
CA LYS A 189 -15.73 -26.39 3.46
C LYS A 189 -15.80 -25.01 4.13
N SER A 190 -14.65 -24.47 4.54
CA SER A 190 -14.59 -23.18 5.22
C SER A 190 -14.82 -22.02 4.25
N ILE A 191 -14.38 -22.14 2.99
CA ILE A 191 -14.64 -21.15 1.94
C ILE A 191 -16.11 -21.08 1.56
N VAL A 192 -16.80 -22.21 1.43
CA VAL A 192 -18.23 -22.22 1.15
C VAL A 192 -18.99 -21.51 2.28
N TRP A 193 -18.66 -21.86 3.53
CA TRP A 193 -19.28 -21.23 4.70
C TRP A 193 -18.99 -19.73 4.82
N LEU A 194 -17.75 -19.31 4.56
CA LEU A 194 -17.36 -17.90 4.57
C LEU A 194 -18.09 -17.10 3.48
N LYS A 195 -18.18 -17.63 2.25
CA LYS A 195 -18.93 -16.95 1.17
C LYS A 195 -20.40 -16.71 1.53
N GLU A 196 -21.01 -17.62 2.30
CA GLU A 196 -22.42 -17.49 2.72
C GLU A 196 -22.63 -16.60 3.95
N LYS A 197 -21.70 -16.60 4.91
CA LYS A 197 -21.91 -15.96 6.23
C LYS A 197 -21.01 -14.76 6.50
N HIS A 198 -19.80 -14.73 5.93
CA HIS A 198 -18.76 -13.73 6.15
C HIS A 198 -17.93 -13.50 4.86
N PRO A 199 -18.56 -13.02 3.77
CA PRO A 199 -17.89 -12.90 2.47
C PRO A 199 -16.70 -11.94 2.50
N ASP A 200 -16.70 -10.98 3.43
CA ASP A 200 -15.62 -10.04 3.73
C ASP A 200 -14.34 -10.71 4.25
N LEU A 201 -14.44 -11.92 4.81
CA LEU A 201 -13.32 -12.66 5.40
C LEU A 201 -12.73 -13.72 4.47
N VAL A 202 -13.30 -13.91 3.27
CA VAL A 202 -12.83 -14.92 2.31
C VAL A 202 -11.38 -14.66 1.92
N ASP A 203 -11.03 -13.41 1.62
CA ASP A 203 -9.68 -13.05 1.20
C ASP A 203 -8.66 -13.17 2.35
N GLU A 204 -9.06 -12.81 3.57
CA GLU A 204 -8.23 -12.98 4.77
C GLU A 204 -7.97 -14.46 5.07
N TYR A 205 -9.01 -15.31 4.95
CA TYR A 205 -8.89 -16.75 5.13
C TYR A 205 -8.02 -17.41 4.04
N ASN A 206 -8.14 -16.98 2.78
CA ASN A 206 -7.30 -17.44 1.69
C ASN A 206 -5.81 -17.16 1.96
N LEU A 207 -5.52 -15.94 2.40
CA LEU A 207 -4.15 -15.53 2.73
C LEU A 207 -3.60 -16.33 3.90
N MET A 208 -4.37 -16.47 4.98
CA MET A 208 -4.00 -17.27 6.15
C MET A 208 -3.75 -18.74 5.79
N TYR A 209 -4.61 -19.35 4.97
CA TYR A 209 -4.47 -20.73 4.55
C TYR A 209 -3.22 -20.96 3.70
N ASN A 210 -2.92 -20.05 2.76
CA ASN A 210 -1.72 -20.10 1.94
C ASN A 210 -0.45 -19.99 2.79
N ASP A 211 -0.41 -19.06 3.74
CA ASP A 211 0.69 -18.92 4.70
C ASP A 211 0.83 -20.16 5.59
N TYR A 212 -0.29 -20.74 6.03
CA TYR A 212 -0.30 -21.95 6.85
C TYR A 212 0.30 -23.15 6.10
N LEU A 213 -0.06 -23.34 4.82
CA LEU A 213 0.49 -24.41 3.99
C LEU A 213 1.98 -24.23 3.66
N LEU A 214 2.44 -22.99 3.50
CA LEU A 214 3.86 -22.70 3.25
C LEU A 214 4.75 -23.06 4.44
N ASN A 215 4.21 -22.92 5.66
CA ASN A 215 4.89 -23.24 6.91
C ASN A 215 4.71 -24.71 7.36
N LEU A 216 4.02 -25.53 6.56
CA LEU A 216 3.82 -26.96 6.81
C LEU A 216 4.90 -27.84 6.13
N MET A 217 5.83 -27.22 5.38
CA MET A 217 7.01 -27.86 4.76
C MET A 217 8.23 -27.74 5.67
#